data_AF-W2U036-F1
#
_entry.id   AF-W2U036-F1
#
_cell.length_a   1.000
_cell.length_b   1.000
_cell.length_c   1.000
_cell.angle_alpha   90.00
_cell.angle_beta   90.00
_cell.angle_gamma   90.00
#
_symmetry.space_group_name_H-M   'P 1'
#
loop_
_entity.id
_entity.type
_entity.pdbx_description
1 polymer ?
#
loop_
_entity_poly.entity_id
_entity_poly.type
_entity_poly.pdbx_seq_one_letter_code
_entity_poly.pdbx_strand_id
1 'polypeptide(L)'
;MSPPGPVHQRSSVEGAEDVCPICLCPMDEGFSRPENCQHRFDLECLTEWSKLRLSCPSCRAGFGAIYTYEIIDVKPKLVKVQKMEPPKEAEPFDETNPHDFTMCEICAGGQHEELLLICDQCDKGFKES
;
A
#
# COMPACT_ATOMS: atom_id res chain seq x y z
N MET A 1 29.46 -35.61 -16.92
CA MET A 1 28.94 -35.82 -15.55
C MET A 1 29.29 -34.55 -14.78
N SER A 2 28.30 -33.69 -14.54
CA SER A 2 28.48 -32.41 -13.84
C SER A 2 27.81 -32.51 -12.45
N PRO A 3 28.39 -31.93 -11.39
CA PRO A 3 27.87 -32.09 -10.04
C PRO A 3 26.58 -31.30 -9.82
N PRO A 4 25.75 -31.67 -8.83
CA PRO A 4 24.54 -30.94 -8.50
C PRO A 4 24.92 -29.58 -7.90
N GLY A 5 24.35 -28.51 -8.45
CA GLY A 5 24.43 -27.19 -7.84
C GLY A 5 23.75 -27.18 -6.46
N PRO A 6 24.16 -26.29 -5.54
CA PRO A 6 23.56 -26.21 -4.22
C PRO A 6 22.09 -25.78 -4.38
N VAL A 7 21.19 -26.70 -4.05
CA VAL A 7 19.77 -26.38 -3.86
C VAL A 7 19.69 -25.35 -2.73
N HIS A 8 19.23 -24.14 -3.06
CA HIS A 8 18.88 -23.11 -2.10
C HIS A 8 17.85 -23.73 -1.14
N GLN A 9 18.31 -24.13 0.04
CA GLN A 9 17.44 -24.38 1.17
C GLN A 9 16.73 -23.06 1.45
N ARG A 10 15.49 -22.92 0.98
CA ARG A 10 14.57 -22.01 1.64
C ARG A 10 14.42 -22.57 3.05
N SER A 11 15.13 -22.00 4.01
CA SER A 11 14.72 -22.14 5.40
C SER A 11 13.31 -21.59 5.44
N SER A 12 12.32 -22.48 5.57
CA SER A 12 11.00 -22.11 6.02
C SER A 12 11.21 -21.43 7.37
N VAL A 13 11.21 -20.10 7.35
CA VAL A 13 11.17 -19.29 8.57
C VAL A 13 9.78 -19.52 9.16
N GLU A 14 9.68 -20.50 10.05
CA GLU A 14 8.56 -20.59 10.98
C GLU A 14 8.60 -19.30 11.81
N GLY A 15 7.66 -18.38 11.55
CA GLY A 15 7.64 -17.03 12.13
C GLY A 15 7.35 -15.88 11.14
N ALA A 16 7.17 -16.15 9.83
CA ALA A 16 6.84 -15.09 8.86
C ALA A 16 5.43 -14.48 9.03
N GLU A 17 4.59 -15.07 9.88
CA GLU A 17 3.20 -14.64 10.12
C GLU A 17 3.04 -13.68 11.31
N ASP A 18 4.10 -13.46 12.10
CA ASP A 18 4.13 -12.53 13.24
C ASP A 18 4.87 -11.23 12.94
N VAL A 19 5.21 -10.97 11.66
CA VAL A 19 5.88 -9.73 11.24
C VAL A 19 4.97 -8.95 10.28
N CYS A 20 4.84 -7.64 10.50
CA CYS A 20 4.04 -6.78 9.65
C CYS A 20 4.71 -6.67 8.26
N PRO A 21 4.02 -6.97 7.14
CA PRO A 21 4.62 -6.93 5.81
C PRO A 21 4.89 -5.50 5.29
N ILE A 22 4.45 -4.46 6.00
CA ILE A 22 4.65 -3.05 5.63
C ILE A 22 5.91 -2.49 6.31
N CYS A 23 6.00 -2.59 7.63
CA CYS A 23 7.13 -2.04 8.41
C CYS A 23 8.19 -3.07 8.78
N LEU A 24 7.93 -4.36 8.54
CA LEU A 24 8.80 -5.48 8.91
C LEU A 24 9.09 -5.59 10.42
N CYS A 25 8.27 -4.95 11.26
CA CYS A 25 8.33 -5.06 12.72
C CYS A 25 7.50 -6.26 13.23
N PRO A 26 7.91 -6.87 14.36
CA PRO A 26 7.14 -7.94 15.00
C PRO A 26 5.80 -7.45 15.55
N MET A 27 4.83 -8.36 15.64
CA MET A 27 3.44 -8.13 16.06
C MET A 27 3.03 -9.04 17.24
N ASP A 28 3.96 -9.33 18.15
CA ASP A 28 3.76 -10.26 19.27
C ASP A 28 2.68 -9.80 20.29
N GLU A 29 2.49 -8.49 20.43
CA GLU A 29 1.53 -7.91 21.38
C GLU A 29 0.11 -7.82 20.79
N GLY A 30 -0.01 -7.81 19.47
CA GLY A 30 -1.27 -7.62 18.78
C GLY A 30 -1.10 -7.28 17.30
N PHE A 31 -2.21 -7.36 16.57
CA PHE A 31 -2.25 -7.06 15.15
C PHE A 31 -3.58 -6.46 14.73
N SER A 32 -3.61 -5.82 13.58
CA SER A 32 -4.82 -5.34 12.92
C SER A 32 -5.06 -6.09 11.61
N ARG A 33 -6.35 -6.30 11.26
CA ARG A 33 -6.75 -6.84 9.96
C ARG A 33 -7.89 -6.04 9.32
N PRO A 34 -8.00 -6.04 7.98
CA PRO A 34 -9.18 -5.55 7.28
C PRO A 34 -10.39 -6.44 7.56
N GLU A 35 -11.59 -5.86 7.62
CA GLU A 35 -12.87 -6.57 7.81
C GLU A 35 -12.98 -7.85 6.96
N ASN A 36 -12.66 -7.74 5.67
CA ASN A 36 -12.96 -8.74 4.65
C ASN A 36 -11.82 -9.71 4.32
N CYS A 37 -10.70 -9.70 5.06
CA CYS A 37 -9.62 -10.65 4.83
C CYS A 37 -8.80 -10.96 6.10
N GLN A 38 -7.99 -12.03 6.06
CA GLN A 38 -7.24 -12.51 7.22
C GLN A 38 -5.78 -12.02 7.29
N HIS A 39 -5.38 -11.11 6.39
CA HIS A 39 -4.03 -10.54 6.39
C HIS A 39 -3.83 -9.64 7.60
N ARG A 40 -2.68 -9.79 8.27
CA ARG A 40 -2.34 -9.10 9.51
C ARG A 40 -1.28 -8.03 9.25
N PHE A 41 -1.44 -6.90 9.91
CA PHE A 41 -0.55 -5.75 9.84
C PHE A 41 -0.47 -5.11 11.22
N ASP A 42 0.56 -4.32 11.45
CA ASP A 42 0.56 -3.40 12.56
C ASP A 42 -0.58 -2.36 12.40
N LEU A 43 -1.11 -1.88 13.53
CA LEU A 43 -2.20 -0.92 13.58
C LEU A 43 -1.87 0.37 12.84
N GLU A 44 -0.69 0.95 13.06
CA GLU A 44 -0.28 2.22 12.47
C GLU A 44 -0.17 2.08 10.96
N CYS A 45 0.47 1.00 10.50
CA CYS A 45 0.67 0.70 9.09
C CYS A 45 -0.66 0.58 8.32
N LEU A 46 -1.60 -0.22 8.83
CA LEU A 46 -2.89 -0.40 8.17
C LEU A 46 -3.77 0.85 8.26
N THR A 47 -3.68 1.60 9.36
CA THR A 47 -4.43 2.86 9.53
C THR A 47 -3.93 3.91 8.55
N GLU A 48 -2.62 4.10 8.41
CA GLU A 48 -2.04 5.06 7.47
C GLU A 48 -2.39 4.70 6.02
N TRP A 49 -2.29 3.41 5.68
CA TRP A 49 -2.73 2.92 4.38
C TRP A 49 -4.20 3.23 4.10
N SER A 50 -5.08 3.04 5.09
CA SER A 50 -6.51 3.24 4.94
C SER A 50 -6.94 4.69 4.72
N LYS A 51 -6.08 5.68 5.04
CA LYS A 51 -6.33 7.08 4.70
C LYS A 51 -6.27 7.33 3.19
N LEU A 52 -5.47 6.54 2.48
CA LEU A 52 -5.28 6.64 1.03
C LEU A 52 -6.17 5.66 0.28
N ARG A 53 -6.31 4.43 0.80
CA ARG A 53 -6.99 3.35 0.08
C ARG A 53 -7.65 2.35 1.02
N LEU A 54 -8.95 2.10 0.79
CA LEU A 54 -9.72 1.09 1.50
C LEU A 54 -9.65 -0.29 0.85
N SER A 55 -8.44 -0.73 0.49
CA SER A 55 -8.17 -2.05 -0.08
C SER A 55 -6.99 -2.70 0.63
N CYS A 56 -7.08 -3.98 0.99
CA CYS A 56 -6.00 -4.69 1.68
C CYS A 56 -4.66 -4.58 0.92
N PRO A 57 -3.55 -4.21 1.58
CA PRO A 57 -2.23 -4.13 0.94
C PRO A 57 -1.78 -5.45 0.28
N SER A 58 -2.15 -6.59 0.87
CA SER A 58 -1.70 -7.91 0.40
C SER A 58 -2.60 -8.50 -0.70
N CYS A 59 -3.93 -8.50 -0.52
CA CYS A 59 -4.86 -9.15 -1.45
C CYS A 59 -5.79 -8.20 -2.20
N ARG A 60 -5.70 -6.89 -1.97
CA ARG A 60 -6.52 -5.84 -2.61
C ARG A 60 -8.03 -5.93 -2.34
N ALA A 61 -8.48 -6.82 -1.44
CA ALA A 61 -9.87 -6.89 -1.03
C ALA A 61 -10.31 -5.56 -0.38
N GLY A 62 -11.44 -5.01 -0.84
CA GLY A 62 -12.03 -3.80 -0.26
C GLY A 62 -12.48 -4.01 1.19
N PHE A 63 -12.34 -3.01 2.04
CA PHE A 63 -12.78 -3.08 3.44
C PHE A 63 -13.38 -1.75 3.92
N GLY A 64 -14.39 -1.81 4.79
CA GLY A 64 -14.99 -0.62 5.41
C GLY A 64 -14.55 -0.38 6.86
N ALA A 65 -13.82 -1.31 7.45
CA ALA A 65 -13.35 -1.20 8.82
C ALA A 65 -12.04 -1.96 9.07
N ILE A 66 -11.30 -1.48 10.08
CA ILE A 66 -10.09 -2.10 10.62
C ILE A 66 -10.42 -2.71 11.98
N TYR A 67 -10.02 -3.96 12.17
CA TYR A 67 -10.22 -4.74 13.40
C TYR A 67 -8.88 -4.93 14.08
N THR A 68 -8.73 -4.49 15.32
CA THR A 68 -7.50 -4.56 16.10
C THR A 68 -7.63 -5.58 17.22
N TYR A 69 -6.67 -6.49 17.28
CA TYR A 69 -6.60 -7.58 18.24
C TYR A 69 -5.36 -7.42 19.12
N GLU A 70 -5.53 -7.67 20.41
CA GLU A 70 -4.41 -7.84 21.35
C GLU A 70 -4.27 -9.33 21.69
N ILE A 71 -3.04 -9.78 21.94
CA ILE A 71 -2.76 -11.17 22.31
C ILE A 71 -2.75 -11.25 23.85
N ILE A 72 -3.82 -11.80 24.42
CA ILE A 72 -3.99 -11.97 25.88
C ILE A 72 -4.07 -13.46 26.17
N ASP A 73 -3.19 -13.98 27.03
CA ASP A 73 -3.12 -15.42 27.36
C ASP A 73 -3.09 -16.30 26.09
N VAL A 74 -2.20 -15.96 25.15
CA VAL A 74 -2.00 -16.61 23.83
C VAL A 74 -3.23 -16.62 22.90
N LYS A 75 -4.29 -15.88 23.22
CA LYS A 75 -5.50 -15.79 22.40
C LYS A 75 -5.70 -14.38 21.86
N PRO A 76 -5.97 -14.22 20.55
CA PRO A 76 -6.30 -12.91 19.99
C PRO A 76 -7.68 -12.47 20.49
N LYS A 77 -7.73 -11.32 21.17
CA LYS A 77 -8.96 -10.68 21.63
C LYS A 77 -9.19 -9.40 20.83
N LEU A 78 -10.35 -9.29 20.19
CA LEU A 78 -10.75 -8.06 19.50
C LEU A 78 -10.95 -6.94 20.53
N VAL A 79 -10.19 -5.86 20.39
CA VAL A 79 -10.22 -4.73 21.33
C VAL A 79 -10.73 -3.44 20.70
N LYS A 80 -10.59 -3.29 19.38
CA LYS A 80 -11.04 -2.09 18.66
C LYS A 80 -11.58 -2.44 17.28
N VAL A 81 -12.67 -1.79 16.90
CA VAL A 81 -13.17 -1.76 15.52
C VAL A 81 -13.26 -0.31 15.09
N GLN A 82 -12.54 0.04 14.03
CA GLN A 82 -12.51 1.38 13.46
C GLN A 82 -13.21 1.35 12.10
N LYS A 83 -14.36 2.01 12.00
CA LYS A 83 -15.01 2.21 10.70
C LYS A 83 -14.25 3.29 9.94
N MET A 84 -13.95 3.00 8.69
CA MET A 84 -13.26 3.91 7.79
C MET A 84 -14.28 4.60 6.88
N GLU A 85 -14.16 5.91 6.74
CA GLU A 85 -14.86 6.63 5.69
C GLU A 85 -14.08 6.48 4.38
N PRO A 86 -14.76 6.30 3.23
CA PRO A 86 -14.08 6.33 1.95
C PRO A 86 -13.30 7.65 1.82
N PRO A 87 -12.04 7.62 1.32
CA PRO A 87 -11.32 8.83 0.98
C PRO A 87 -12.24 9.68 0.11
N LYS A 88 -12.40 10.95 0.46
CA LYS A 88 -13.18 11.89 -0.35
C LYS A 88 -12.63 11.77 -1.78
N GLU A 89 -13.50 11.39 -2.72
CA GLU A 89 -13.14 11.40 -4.14
C GLU A 89 -12.47 12.74 -4.43
N ALA A 90 -11.32 12.70 -5.11
CA ALA A 90 -10.69 13.91 -5.62
C ALA A 90 -11.78 14.69 -6.35
N GLU A 91 -11.92 15.99 -6.02
CA GLU A 91 -12.95 16.79 -6.64
C GLU A 91 -12.86 16.62 -8.15
N PRO A 92 -13.99 16.44 -8.85
CA PRO A 92 -13.98 16.25 -10.30
C PRO A 92 -13.11 17.34 -10.91
N PHE A 93 -12.18 16.90 -11.78
CA PHE A 93 -11.32 17.80 -12.54
C PHE A 93 -12.19 18.91 -13.12
N ASP A 94 -12.04 20.12 -12.57
CA ASP A 94 -12.78 21.27 -13.03
C ASP A 94 -12.16 21.67 -14.36
N GLU A 95 -12.75 21.17 -15.44
CA GLU A 95 -12.38 21.48 -16.82
C GLU A 95 -12.38 23.00 -17.12
N THR A 96 -12.98 23.80 -16.24
CA THR A 96 -12.98 25.26 -16.31
C THR A 96 -11.86 25.95 -15.52
N ASN A 97 -11.01 25.23 -14.80
CA ASN A 97 -9.88 25.80 -14.07
C ASN A 97 -8.66 25.99 -15.01
N PRO A 98 -8.35 27.22 -15.44
CA PRO A 98 -7.27 27.48 -16.40
C PRO A 98 -5.87 27.24 -15.82
N HIS A 99 -5.75 26.98 -14.51
CA HIS A 99 -4.48 26.70 -13.84
C HIS A 99 -4.01 25.25 -13.94
N ASP A 100 -4.85 24.32 -14.39
CA ASP A 100 -4.51 22.89 -14.47
C ASP A 100 -4.05 22.44 -15.86
N PHE A 101 -4.05 23.36 -16.84
CA PHE A 101 -3.42 23.13 -18.14
C PHE A 101 -1.90 23.27 -17.99
N THR A 102 -1.22 22.20 -17.57
CA THR A 102 0.24 22.13 -17.61
C THR A 102 0.71 22.10 -19.07
N MET A 103 0.93 23.29 -19.64
CA MET A 103 1.35 23.46 -21.03
C MET A 103 2.84 23.11 -21.16
N CYS A 104 3.19 22.16 -22.04
CA CYS A 104 4.59 21.90 -22.35
C CYS A 104 5.17 23.08 -23.14
N GLU A 105 6.21 23.74 -22.60
CA GLU A 105 6.83 24.92 -23.22
C GLU A 105 7.57 24.62 -24.55
N ILE A 106 7.75 23.35 -24.90
CA ILE A 106 8.44 22.92 -26.12
C ILE A 106 7.46 22.70 -27.29
N CYS A 107 6.29 22.12 -27.02
CA CYS A 107 5.32 21.77 -28.07
C CYS A 107 3.97 22.50 -27.96
N ALA A 108 3.72 23.22 -26.86
CA ALA A 108 2.47 23.91 -26.56
C ALA A 108 1.21 23.05 -26.76
N GLY A 109 1.34 21.73 -26.63
CA GLY A 109 0.28 20.75 -26.84
C GLY A 109 0.21 19.80 -25.66
N GLY A 110 -0.82 19.95 -24.84
CA GLY A 110 -1.14 19.05 -23.73
C GLY A 110 -2.04 17.92 -24.20
N GLN A 111 -1.46 16.77 -24.53
CA GLN A 111 -2.21 15.52 -24.60
C GLN A 111 -1.34 14.41 -24.00
N HIS A 112 -1.83 13.85 -22.89
CA HIS A 112 -1.33 12.68 -22.15
C HIS A 112 -0.29 12.96 -21.06
N GLU A 113 -0.80 13.43 -19.91
CA GLU A 113 -0.11 13.53 -18.61
C GLU A 113 0.19 12.17 -17.94
N GLU A 114 -0.42 11.10 -18.43
CA GLU A 114 -0.31 9.72 -17.91
C GLU A 114 1.04 9.02 -18.19
N LEU A 115 1.97 9.68 -18.89
CA LEU A 115 3.31 9.15 -19.20
C LEU A 115 4.45 10.15 -18.90
N LEU A 116 4.28 11.09 -17.98
CA LEU A 116 5.37 11.96 -17.51
C LEU A 116 6.23 11.24 -16.45
N LEU A 117 7.30 10.58 -16.89
CA LEU A 117 8.41 10.17 -16.02
C LEU A 117 9.32 11.39 -15.75
N ILE A 118 9.35 11.85 -14.50
CA ILE A 118 10.21 12.95 -14.04
C ILE A 118 11.61 12.37 -13.75
N CYS A 119 12.65 12.92 -14.38
CA CYS A 119 14.04 12.50 -14.15
C CYS A 119 14.64 13.22 -12.92
N ASP A 120 14.96 12.45 -11.87
CA ASP A 120 15.44 12.91 -10.55
C ASP A 120 16.76 13.70 -10.57
N GLN A 121 17.47 13.77 -11.70
CA GLN A 121 18.79 14.41 -11.78
C GLN A 121 18.84 15.68 -12.64
N CYS A 122 17.75 16.13 -13.26
CA CYS A 122 17.75 17.41 -14.00
C CYS A 122 16.40 18.12 -14.16
N ASP A 123 15.34 17.68 -13.46
CA ASP A 123 14.00 18.29 -13.56
C ASP A 123 13.48 18.42 -15.01
N LYS A 124 13.83 17.47 -15.88
CA LYS A 124 13.35 17.40 -17.28
C LYS A 124 12.67 16.06 -17.53
N GLY A 125 11.46 16.11 -18.09
CA GLY A 125 10.71 14.93 -18.53
C GLY A 125 11.18 14.46 -19.91
N PHE A 126 11.39 13.15 -20.08
CA PHE A 126 11.76 12.53 -21.35
C PHE A 126 10.77 11.42 -21.72
N LYS A 127 10.48 11.25 -23.01
CA LYS A 127 9.75 10.08 -23.53
C LYS A 127 10.75 8.96 -23.81
N GLU A 128 10.49 7.77 -23.28
CA GLU A 128 11.18 6.55 -23.67
C GLU A 128 10.78 6.20 -25.12
N SER A 129 11.79 6.00 -25.98
CA SER A 129 11.63 5.59 -27.38
C SER A 129 11.88 4.11 -27.56
#